data_AF-A0A9D2PEP0-F1
#
_entry.id   AF-A0A9D2PEP0-F1
#
_cell.length_a   1.000
_cell.length_b   1.000
_cell.length_c   1.000
_cell.angle_alpha   90.00
_cell.angle_beta   90.00
_cell.angle_gamma   90.00
#
_symmetry.space_group_name_H-M   'P 1'
#
loop_
_entity.id
_entity.type
_entity.pdbx_description
1 polymer ?
#
loop_
_entity_poly.entity_id
_entity_poly.type
_entity_poly.pdbx_seq_one_letter_code
_entity_poly.pdbx_strand_id
1 'polypeptide(L)'
;MQYIAHINDFSNEIQTVKEHSEHTAELCRGYAVPEWKEFMYVVGLLHDVGKYQRSFVRRINGENIRVEHSVCGALAAKKYFSNPVLALMMEYCIAGHHSGIPDGGFPNDDDSMTTLYGRMKRQFEDFSIYEKELSIPEINEKEWLRRLVADCDNKMDQLIDKFAFFTRYAFSCLVDADSKDTADFCRTGELSRKLKADFKTCLEKANERLSSFTCVTELQKTRSLLQNQAFEKSREDGEIYLLNMPTGSGKTLASVKIALERAVLKDKKRIIYIIPYNSIIEQTAEVFESLFGGSMEILRHQSTFSYEDQENGSEDYREAAKSAVENWDAPFIITTAVQFFESVYGNKRGKLRKMHN
;
A
#
# COMPACT_ATOMS: atom_id res chain seq x y z
N MET A 1 4.06 -31.39 -18.03
CA MET A 1 4.94 -30.89 -16.96
C MET A 1 4.10 -29.89 -16.19
N GLN A 2 3.98 -30.03 -14.87
CA GLN A 2 3.22 -29.09 -14.04
C GLN A 2 4.16 -27.97 -13.59
N TYR A 3 3.74 -26.71 -13.77
CA TYR A 3 4.48 -25.54 -13.34
C TYR A 3 3.95 -25.11 -11.97
N ILE A 4 4.81 -25.17 -10.96
CA ILE A 4 4.45 -24.95 -9.55
C ILE A 4 4.94 -23.57 -9.15
N ALA A 5 4.07 -22.77 -8.52
CA ALA A 5 4.46 -21.52 -7.88
C ALA A 5 4.80 -21.70 -6.40
N HIS A 6 3.97 -22.46 -5.69
CA HIS A 6 4.09 -22.70 -4.25
C HIS A 6 3.73 -24.15 -3.91
N ILE A 7 4.37 -24.66 -2.86
CA ILE A 7 4.02 -25.92 -2.20
C ILE A 7 3.73 -25.55 -0.74
N ASN A 8 2.58 -25.96 -0.23
CA ASN A 8 2.24 -25.73 1.17
C ASN A 8 3.02 -26.74 2.03
N ASP A 9 3.91 -26.26 2.89
CA ASP A 9 4.80 -27.12 3.71
C ASP A 9 4.04 -28.04 4.68
N PHE A 10 2.78 -27.73 5.00
CA PHE A 10 1.95 -28.50 5.93
C PHE A 10 1.04 -29.49 5.21
N SER A 11 0.31 -29.06 4.17
CA SER A 11 -0.64 -29.91 3.43
C SER A 11 -0.01 -30.66 2.25
N ASN A 12 1.18 -30.26 1.81
CA ASN A 12 1.80 -30.65 0.53
C ASN A 12 0.94 -30.33 -0.70
N GLU A 13 -0.06 -29.46 -0.56
CA GLU A 13 -0.84 -28.97 -1.69
C GLU A 13 0.04 -28.12 -2.60
N ILE A 14 -0.28 -28.15 -3.90
CA ILE A 14 0.43 -27.45 -4.95
C ILE A 14 -0.43 -26.31 -5.44
N GLN A 15 0.12 -25.11 -5.47
CA GLN A 15 -0.41 -23.99 -6.24
C GLN A 15 0.36 -23.91 -7.56
N THR A 16 -0.35 -24.00 -8.68
CA THR A 16 0.26 -23.83 -10.00
C THR A 16 0.65 -22.38 -10.25
N VAL A 17 1.58 -22.16 -11.20
CA VAL A 17 1.94 -20.80 -11.63
C VAL A 17 0.72 -20.05 -12.20
N LYS A 18 -0.15 -20.77 -12.92
CA LYS A 18 -1.39 -20.20 -13.43
C LYS A 18 -2.30 -19.69 -12.31
N GLU A 19 -2.62 -20.55 -11.33
CA GLU A 19 -3.51 -20.17 -10.21
C GLU A 19 -2.96 -18.97 -9.44
N HIS A 20 -1.67 -19.00 -9.10
CA HIS A 20 -1.02 -17.90 -8.40
C HIS A 20 -1.05 -16.59 -9.20
N SER A 21 -0.76 -16.65 -10.49
CA SER A 21 -0.85 -15.50 -11.41
C SER A 21 -2.27 -14.94 -11.47
N GLU A 22 -3.29 -15.78 -11.63
CA GLU A 22 -4.70 -15.35 -11.75
C GLU A 22 -5.23 -14.77 -10.43
N HIS A 23 -4.94 -15.39 -9.28
CA HIS A 23 -5.34 -14.87 -7.98
C HIS A 23 -4.64 -13.55 -7.65
N THR A 24 -3.32 -13.46 -7.88
CA THR A 24 -2.56 -12.22 -7.69
C THR A 24 -3.09 -11.11 -8.60
N ALA A 25 -3.45 -11.43 -9.85
CA ALA A 25 -4.06 -10.48 -10.77
C ALA A 25 -5.40 -9.94 -10.28
N GLU A 26 -6.28 -10.80 -9.76
CA GLU A 26 -7.58 -10.35 -9.21
C GLU A 26 -7.42 -9.51 -7.93
N LEU A 27 -6.47 -9.84 -7.06
CA LEU A 27 -6.15 -9.01 -5.89
C LEU A 27 -5.61 -7.64 -6.32
N CYS A 28 -4.65 -7.60 -7.25
CA CYS A 28 -4.15 -6.36 -7.85
C CYS A 28 -5.29 -5.50 -8.45
N ARG A 29 -6.22 -6.13 -9.18
CA ARG A 29 -7.41 -5.46 -9.73
C ARG A 29 -8.33 -4.92 -8.62
N GLY A 30 -8.48 -5.66 -7.52
CA GLY A 30 -9.28 -5.26 -6.36
C GLY A 30 -8.71 -4.05 -5.62
N TYR A 31 -7.38 -3.94 -5.57
CA TYR A 31 -6.66 -2.83 -4.92
C TYR A 31 -6.59 -1.57 -5.77
N ALA A 32 -6.62 -1.74 -7.10
CA ALA A 32 -6.50 -0.64 -8.04
C ALA A 32 -7.69 0.33 -7.99
N VAL A 33 -7.39 1.62 -8.13
CA VAL A 33 -8.40 2.63 -8.49
C VAL A 33 -9.04 2.26 -9.84
N PRO A 34 -10.33 2.59 -10.07
CA PRO A 34 -11.11 2.07 -11.19
C PRO A 34 -10.42 2.15 -12.56
N GLU A 35 -9.70 3.23 -12.81
CA GLU A 35 -9.03 3.53 -14.07
C GLU A 35 -7.81 2.66 -14.35
N TRP A 36 -7.25 2.03 -13.31
CA TRP A 36 -6.01 1.26 -13.37
C TRP A 36 -6.22 -0.24 -13.16
N LYS A 37 -7.48 -0.68 -13.08
CA LYS A 37 -7.84 -2.08 -12.81
C LYS A 37 -7.25 -3.07 -13.80
N GLU A 38 -7.44 -2.85 -15.10
CA GLU A 38 -6.93 -3.77 -16.12
C GLU A 38 -5.40 -3.69 -16.25
N PHE A 39 -4.82 -2.50 -16.06
CA PHE A 39 -3.37 -2.35 -15.95
C PHE A 39 -2.81 -3.19 -14.79
N MET A 40 -3.41 -3.08 -13.61
CA MET A 40 -2.96 -3.81 -12.43
C MET A 40 -3.23 -5.31 -12.50
N TYR A 41 -4.33 -5.72 -13.13
CA TYR A 41 -4.59 -7.12 -13.42
C TYR A 41 -3.44 -7.72 -14.24
N VAL A 42 -3.03 -7.06 -15.33
CA VAL A 42 -1.91 -7.54 -16.15
C VAL A 42 -0.59 -7.56 -15.38
N VAL A 43 -0.31 -6.53 -14.56
CA VAL A 43 0.89 -6.52 -13.69
C VAL A 43 0.92 -7.75 -12.78
N GLY A 44 -0.20 -8.08 -12.13
CA GLY A 44 -0.32 -9.29 -11.30
C GLY A 44 -0.24 -10.59 -12.11
N LEU A 45 -0.84 -10.64 -13.29
CA LEU A 45 -0.86 -11.83 -14.13
C LEU A 45 0.56 -12.19 -14.61
N LEU A 46 1.36 -11.18 -14.98
CA LEU A 46 2.68 -11.36 -15.57
C LEU A 46 3.82 -11.48 -14.55
N HIS A 47 3.60 -11.13 -13.28
CA HIS A 47 4.71 -10.89 -12.35
C HIS A 47 5.66 -12.10 -12.19
N ASP A 48 5.11 -13.31 -12.24
CA ASP A 48 5.79 -14.56 -11.95
C ASP A 48 5.89 -15.53 -13.13
N VAL A 49 5.69 -15.07 -14.37
CA VAL A 49 5.78 -15.94 -15.57
C VAL A 49 7.18 -16.55 -15.75
N GLY A 50 8.23 -16.01 -15.11
CA GLY A 50 9.53 -16.66 -15.08
C GLY A 50 9.55 -17.99 -14.32
N LYS A 51 8.51 -18.31 -13.54
CA LYS A 51 8.33 -19.62 -12.91
C LYS A 51 7.98 -20.74 -13.90
N TYR A 52 7.65 -20.40 -15.16
CA TYR A 52 7.52 -21.39 -16.25
C TYR A 52 8.87 -21.93 -16.76
N GLN A 53 10.01 -21.41 -16.29
CA GLN A 53 11.33 -21.96 -16.63
C GLN A 53 11.51 -23.38 -16.04
N ARG A 54 12.18 -24.28 -16.78
CA ARG A 54 12.47 -25.64 -16.30
C ARG A 54 13.37 -25.64 -15.07
N SER A 55 14.32 -24.72 -15.02
CA SER A 55 15.16 -24.45 -13.85
C SER A 55 14.35 -24.06 -12.63
N PHE A 56 13.26 -23.30 -12.77
CA PHE A 56 12.39 -22.99 -11.62
C PHE A 56 11.70 -24.25 -11.09
N VAL A 57 11.21 -25.13 -11.98
CA VAL A 57 10.61 -26.41 -11.59
C VAL A 57 11.63 -27.32 -10.89
N ARG A 58 12.90 -27.33 -11.33
CA ARG A 58 13.96 -28.06 -10.63
C ARG A 58 14.22 -27.49 -9.23
N ARG A 59 14.29 -26.16 -9.12
CA ARG A 59 14.50 -25.45 -7.85
C ARG A 59 13.40 -25.75 -6.85
N ILE A 60 12.13 -25.65 -7.23
CA ILE A 60 11.00 -25.86 -6.31
C ILE A 60 10.87 -27.33 -5.86
N ASN A 61 11.42 -28.27 -6.64
CA ASN A 61 11.54 -29.69 -6.28
C ASN A 61 12.81 -30.01 -5.48
N GLY A 62 13.54 -29.00 -4.99
CA GLY A 62 14.65 -29.17 -4.04
C GLY A 62 16.06 -29.09 -4.62
N GLU A 63 16.24 -28.82 -5.92
CA GLU A 63 17.58 -28.53 -6.44
C GLU A 63 18.11 -27.20 -5.88
N ASN A 64 19.33 -27.21 -5.35
CA ASN A 64 20.00 -26.02 -4.82
C ASN A 64 20.58 -25.15 -5.96
N ILE A 65 19.68 -24.55 -6.75
CA ILE A 65 20.02 -23.66 -7.86
C ILE A 65 19.34 -22.29 -7.67
N ARG A 66 20.06 -21.23 -8.01
CA ARG A 66 19.48 -19.89 -8.06
C ARG A 66 18.86 -19.66 -9.43
N VAL A 67 17.58 -19.30 -9.41
CA VAL A 67 16.81 -18.96 -10.61
C VAL A 67 16.29 -17.55 -10.44
N GLU A 68 16.58 -16.68 -11.41
CA GLU A 68 15.95 -15.37 -11.51
C GLU A 68 14.71 -15.51 -12.38
N HIS A 69 13.55 -15.17 -11.82
CA HIS A 69 12.26 -15.32 -12.50
C HIS A 69 11.51 -13.99 -12.65
N SER A 70 11.75 -13.02 -11.78
CA SER A 70 11.01 -11.75 -11.79
C SER A 70 11.24 -10.91 -13.05
N VAL A 71 12.41 -10.99 -13.67
CA VAL A 71 12.70 -10.24 -14.90
C VAL A 71 11.93 -10.79 -16.11
N CYS A 72 11.60 -12.08 -16.12
CA CYS A 72 10.89 -12.70 -17.24
C CYS A 72 9.51 -12.07 -17.47
N GLY A 73 8.81 -11.70 -16.38
CA GLY A 73 7.54 -10.97 -16.47
C GLY A 73 7.67 -9.54 -17.00
N ALA A 74 8.76 -8.86 -16.64
CA ALA A 74 9.08 -7.54 -17.20
C ALA A 74 9.36 -7.64 -18.72
N LEU A 75 10.10 -8.68 -19.15
CA LEU A 75 10.32 -8.96 -20.57
C LEU A 75 9.02 -9.29 -21.31
N ALA A 76 8.12 -10.06 -20.70
CA ALA A 76 6.81 -10.36 -21.26
C ALA A 76 5.97 -9.09 -21.44
N ALA A 77 5.94 -8.20 -20.44
CA ALA A 77 5.24 -6.92 -20.53
C ALA A 77 5.80 -6.05 -21.68
N LYS A 78 7.13 -5.95 -21.79
CA LYS A 78 7.80 -5.23 -22.87
C LYS A 78 7.50 -5.81 -24.26
N LYS A 79 7.35 -7.13 -24.37
CA LYS A 79 6.99 -7.81 -25.62
C LYS A 79 5.53 -7.54 -26.00
N TYR A 80 4.63 -7.52 -25.02
CA TYR A 80 3.18 -7.49 -25.26
C TYR A 80 2.64 -6.08 -25.55
N PHE A 81 3.20 -5.04 -24.93
CA PHE A 81 2.70 -3.67 -25.05
C PHE A 81 3.60 -2.79 -25.93
N SER A 82 2.96 -2.00 -26.81
CA SER A 82 3.68 -1.15 -27.76
C SER A 82 4.12 0.19 -27.17
N ASN A 83 3.39 0.68 -26.15
CA ASN A 83 3.67 1.93 -25.47
C ASN A 83 4.84 1.76 -24.49
N PRO A 84 5.97 2.45 -24.70
CA PRO A 84 7.16 2.27 -23.89
C PRO A 84 6.99 2.77 -22.44
N VAL A 85 6.12 3.75 -22.18
CA VAL A 85 5.90 4.29 -20.82
C VAL A 85 5.08 3.31 -19.99
N LEU A 86 4.04 2.72 -20.59
CA LEU A 86 3.24 1.69 -19.96
C LEU A 86 4.09 0.45 -19.65
N ALA A 87 4.82 -0.05 -20.65
CA ALA A 87 5.71 -1.18 -20.48
C ALA A 87 6.76 -0.91 -19.39
N LEU A 88 7.41 0.27 -19.41
CA LEU A 88 8.43 0.63 -18.41
C LEU A 88 7.87 0.63 -16.98
N MET A 89 6.64 1.11 -16.76
CA MET A 89 6.01 1.06 -15.44
C MET A 89 5.80 -0.38 -14.97
N MET A 90 5.34 -1.27 -15.87
CA MET A 90 5.22 -2.70 -15.59
C MET A 90 6.58 -3.34 -15.32
N GLU A 91 7.61 -2.99 -16.09
CA GLU A 91 8.98 -3.48 -15.94
C GLU A 91 9.54 -3.17 -14.54
N TYR A 92 9.41 -1.93 -14.06
CA TYR A 92 9.83 -1.55 -12.70
C TYR A 92 9.10 -2.36 -11.63
N CYS A 93 7.78 -2.51 -11.78
CA CYS A 93 6.96 -3.20 -10.79
C CYS A 93 7.33 -4.68 -10.72
N ILE A 94 7.32 -5.34 -11.88
CA ILE A 94 7.50 -6.78 -12.02
C ILE A 94 8.95 -7.18 -11.75
N ALA A 95 9.95 -6.52 -12.34
CA ALA A 95 11.35 -6.91 -12.08
C ALA A 95 11.73 -6.73 -10.60
N GLY A 96 11.08 -5.79 -9.90
CA GLY A 96 11.38 -5.43 -8.53
C GLY A 96 10.60 -6.20 -7.44
N HIS A 97 9.59 -7.00 -7.77
CA HIS A 97 8.59 -7.45 -6.77
C HIS A 97 9.17 -8.23 -5.57
N HIS A 98 10.34 -8.88 -5.73
CA HIS A 98 11.10 -9.48 -4.62
C HIS A 98 12.09 -8.54 -3.94
N SER A 99 12.86 -7.76 -4.72
CA SER A 99 14.02 -6.98 -4.23
C SER A 99 13.71 -5.54 -3.83
N GLY A 100 12.53 -5.03 -4.20
CA GLY A 100 12.25 -3.61 -4.30
C GLY A 100 12.42 -3.06 -5.72
N ILE A 101 11.86 -1.87 -5.95
CA ILE A 101 11.97 -1.14 -7.22
C ILE A 101 13.47 -0.89 -7.51
N PRO A 102 13.99 -1.40 -8.65
CA PRO A 102 15.39 -1.28 -8.98
C PRO A 102 15.76 0.16 -9.37
N ASP A 103 17.05 0.49 -9.27
CA ASP A 103 17.61 1.62 -10.00
C ASP A 103 17.36 1.40 -11.51
N GLY A 104 16.95 2.44 -12.23
CA GLY A 104 16.75 2.36 -13.67
C GLY A 104 18.03 1.97 -14.40
N GLY A 105 19.17 2.55 -13.99
CA GLY A 105 20.43 2.44 -14.71
C GLY A 105 20.44 3.17 -16.04
N PHE A 106 21.38 2.80 -16.90
CA PHE A 106 21.61 3.44 -18.19
C PHE A 106 21.55 2.46 -19.37
N PRO A 107 21.26 2.92 -20.59
CA PRO A 107 21.19 2.04 -21.77
C PRO A 107 22.47 1.25 -22.06
N ASN A 108 23.63 1.69 -21.57
CA ASN A 108 24.93 1.02 -21.73
C ASN A 108 25.26 0.01 -20.61
N ASP A 109 24.40 -0.15 -19.58
CA ASP A 109 24.59 -1.17 -18.54
C ASP A 109 24.60 -2.57 -19.16
N ASP A 110 25.53 -3.43 -18.77
CA ASP A 110 25.56 -4.82 -19.22
C ASP A 110 24.70 -5.75 -18.33
N ASP A 111 24.59 -7.02 -18.72
CA ASP A 111 23.75 -8.02 -18.06
C ASP A 111 24.23 -8.42 -16.65
N SER A 112 25.45 -8.03 -16.26
CA SER A 112 25.98 -8.23 -14.91
C SER A 112 25.46 -7.20 -13.90
N MET A 113 24.98 -6.04 -14.38
CA MET A 113 24.48 -4.95 -13.53
C MET A 113 23.14 -5.31 -12.88
N THR A 114 22.88 -4.73 -11.70
CA THR A 114 21.65 -4.94 -10.92
C THR A 114 20.54 -3.92 -11.23
N THR A 115 20.81 -2.97 -12.12
CA THR A 115 19.86 -1.98 -12.62
C THR A 115 18.78 -2.63 -13.47
N LEU A 116 17.66 -1.93 -13.69
CA LEU A 116 16.60 -2.41 -14.58
C LEU A 116 17.16 -2.66 -15.99
N TYR A 117 17.89 -1.70 -16.57
CA TYR A 117 18.48 -1.85 -17.91
C TYR A 117 19.42 -3.05 -18.02
N GLY A 118 20.30 -3.27 -17.03
CA GLY A 118 21.19 -4.42 -17.02
C GLY A 118 20.42 -5.75 -16.91
N ARG A 119 19.49 -5.83 -15.96
CA ARG A 119 18.67 -7.04 -15.75
C ARG A 119 17.86 -7.40 -16.99
N MET A 120 17.31 -6.43 -17.70
CA MET A 120 16.52 -6.63 -18.93
C MET A 120 17.35 -7.15 -20.13
N LYS A 121 18.68 -7.22 -20.04
CA LYS A 121 19.57 -7.80 -21.08
C LYS A 121 19.93 -9.26 -20.83
N ARG A 122 19.62 -9.78 -19.65
CA ARG A 122 19.92 -11.17 -19.26
C ARG A 122 19.17 -12.16 -20.14
N GLN A 123 19.77 -13.35 -20.29
CA GLN A 123 19.19 -14.47 -21.01
C GLN A 123 18.53 -15.45 -20.03
N PHE A 124 17.40 -16.01 -20.42
CA PHE A 124 16.58 -16.89 -19.60
C PHE A 124 16.27 -18.19 -20.36
N GLU A 125 15.96 -19.26 -19.63
CA GLU A 125 15.40 -20.45 -20.25
C GLU A 125 14.02 -20.14 -20.85
N ASP A 126 13.52 -21.00 -21.74
CA ASP A 126 12.17 -20.83 -22.29
C ASP A 126 11.11 -20.82 -21.18
N PHE A 127 10.30 -19.77 -21.17
CA PHE A 127 9.15 -19.60 -20.28
C PHE A 127 7.85 -19.36 -21.06
N SER A 128 7.84 -19.49 -22.40
CA SER A 128 6.73 -19.09 -23.30
C SER A 128 5.39 -19.81 -23.09
N ILE A 129 5.32 -20.80 -22.21
CA ILE A 129 4.09 -21.55 -21.90
C ILE A 129 3.01 -20.65 -21.30
N TYR A 130 3.40 -19.56 -20.61
CA TYR A 130 2.45 -18.57 -20.12
C TYR A 130 1.53 -18.02 -21.23
N GLU A 131 2.01 -17.93 -22.47
CA GLU A 131 1.24 -17.42 -23.63
C GLU A 131 0.08 -18.34 -24.01
N LYS A 132 0.11 -19.61 -23.58
CA LYS A 132 -0.97 -20.59 -23.80
C LYS A 132 -1.90 -20.71 -22.59
N GLU A 133 -1.37 -20.51 -21.38
CA GLU A 133 -2.11 -20.73 -20.14
C GLU A 133 -2.80 -19.48 -19.60
N LEU A 134 -2.22 -18.30 -19.85
CA LEU A 134 -2.70 -17.01 -19.35
C LEU A 134 -3.33 -16.20 -20.49
N SER A 135 -4.54 -15.70 -20.27
CA SER A 135 -5.22 -14.79 -21.19
C SER A 135 -4.94 -13.35 -20.78
N ILE A 136 -4.00 -12.70 -21.45
CA ILE A 136 -3.64 -11.31 -21.17
C ILE A 136 -4.70 -10.38 -21.79
N PRO A 137 -5.48 -9.62 -20.98
CA PRO A 137 -6.47 -8.71 -21.53
C PRO A 137 -5.82 -7.57 -22.32
N GLU A 138 -6.55 -7.04 -23.30
CA GLU A 138 -6.15 -5.84 -24.02
C GLU A 138 -6.28 -4.60 -23.11
N ILE A 139 -5.24 -3.76 -23.11
CA ILE A 139 -5.29 -2.44 -22.48
C ILE A 139 -5.38 -1.39 -23.59
N ASN A 140 -6.30 -0.43 -23.46
CA ASN A 140 -6.30 0.74 -24.31
C ASN A 140 -5.12 1.65 -23.94
N GLU A 141 -3.95 1.40 -24.53
CA GLU A 141 -2.69 2.08 -24.21
C GLU A 141 -2.76 3.61 -24.42
N LYS A 142 -3.56 4.07 -25.38
CA LYS A 142 -3.77 5.50 -25.65
C LYS A 142 -4.55 6.17 -24.53
N GLU A 143 -5.61 5.53 -24.06
CA GLU A 143 -6.40 6.03 -22.95
C GLU A 143 -5.62 5.98 -21.64
N TRP A 144 -4.87 4.92 -21.40
CA TRP A 144 -3.97 4.82 -20.25
C TRP A 144 -2.95 5.97 -20.24
N LEU A 145 -2.29 6.23 -21.37
CA LEU A 145 -1.33 7.33 -21.48
C LEU A 145 -2.01 8.69 -21.27
N ARG A 146 -3.20 8.90 -21.86
CA ARG A 146 -3.98 10.14 -21.68
C ARG A 146 -4.26 10.40 -20.20
N ARG A 147 -4.63 9.38 -19.43
CA ARG A 147 -4.88 9.49 -17.98
C ARG A 147 -3.61 9.76 -17.19
N LEU A 148 -2.50 9.12 -17.56
CA LEU A 148 -1.21 9.38 -16.93
C LEU A 148 -0.82 10.85 -17.12
N VAL A 149 -0.94 11.41 -18.33
CA VAL A 149 -0.53 12.81 -18.61
C VAL A 149 -1.58 13.85 -18.22
N ALA A 150 -2.81 13.43 -17.88
CA ALA A 150 -3.85 14.34 -17.41
C ALA A 150 -3.37 15.13 -16.18
N ASP A 151 -3.78 16.39 -16.08
CA ASP A 151 -3.48 17.25 -14.92
C ASP A 151 -1.98 17.50 -14.67
N CYS A 152 -1.12 17.26 -15.67
CA CYS A 152 0.31 17.59 -15.62
C CYS A 152 0.64 18.96 -16.24
N ASP A 153 -0.35 19.74 -16.70
CA ASP A 153 -0.17 21.05 -17.34
C ASP A 153 0.88 21.12 -18.47
N ASN A 154 1.11 19.99 -19.18
CA ASN A 154 2.22 19.81 -20.14
C ASN A 154 3.63 20.06 -19.55
N LYS A 155 3.80 19.92 -18.24
CA LYS A 155 5.09 20.07 -17.55
C LYS A 155 5.71 18.71 -17.29
N MET A 156 6.98 18.57 -17.70
CA MET A 156 7.70 17.30 -17.67
C MET A 156 8.01 16.83 -16.24
N ASP A 157 8.34 17.74 -15.34
CA ASP A 157 8.57 17.47 -13.93
C ASP A 157 7.33 16.84 -13.26
N GLN A 158 6.14 17.41 -13.49
CA GLN A 158 4.89 16.85 -12.99
C GLN A 158 4.59 15.45 -13.54
N LEU A 159 4.89 15.21 -14.82
CA LEU A 159 4.73 13.89 -15.43
C LEU A 159 5.69 12.86 -14.83
N ILE A 160 6.96 13.25 -14.58
CA ILE A 160 7.96 12.39 -13.94
C ILE A 160 7.52 12.04 -12.52
N ASP A 161 7.07 13.03 -11.74
CA ASP A 161 6.60 12.81 -10.37
C ASP A 161 5.37 11.90 -10.34
N LYS A 162 4.41 12.13 -11.25
CA LYS A 162 3.21 11.31 -11.38
C LYS A 162 3.54 9.88 -11.82
N PHE A 163 4.45 9.70 -12.78
CA PHE A 163 4.95 8.39 -13.18
C PHE A 163 5.60 7.66 -12.00
N ALA A 164 6.47 8.34 -11.24
CA ALA A 164 7.15 7.76 -10.10
C ALA A 164 6.18 7.41 -8.95
N PHE A 165 5.16 8.24 -8.73
CA PHE A 165 4.09 7.98 -7.77
C PHE A 165 3.27 6.75 -8.17
N PHE A 166 2.77 6.70 -9.42
CA PHE A 166 1.98 5.56 -9.90
C PHE A 166 2.78 4.27 -9.99
N THR A 167 4.09 4.34 -10.29
CA THR A 167 4.98 3.17 -10.23
C THR A 167 5.03 2.60 -8.81
N ARG A 168 5.16 3.45 -7.78
CA ARG A 168 5.15 2.98 -6.38
C ARG A 168 3.79 2.47 -5.94
N TYR A 169 2.70 3.11 -6.40
CA TYR A 169 1.33 2.66 -6.15
C TYR A 169 1.07 1.27 -6.78
N ALA A 170 1.44 1.09 -8.05
CA ALA A 170 1.31 -0.18 -8.76
C ALA A 170 2.18 -1.26 -8.12
N PHE A 171 3.42 -0.92 -7.77
CA PHE A 171 4.30 -1.82 -7.02
C PHE A 171 3.69 -2.21 -5.67
N SER A 172 3.09 -1.27 -4.94
CA SER A 172 2.39 -1.52 -3.67
C SER A 172 1.27 -2.54 -3.82
N CYS A 173 0.41 -2.34 -4.84
CA CYS A 173 -0.67 -3.27 -5.16
C CYS A 173 -0.11 -4.68 -5.45
N LEU A 174 0.93 -4.76 -6.30
CA LEU A 174 1.54 -6.03 -6.68
C LEU A 174 2.13 -6.79 -5.49
N VAL A 175 2.96 -6.13 -4.69
CA VAL A 175 3.66 -6.84 -3.60
C VAL A 175 2.73 -7.21 -2.46
N ASP A 176 1.65 -6.44 -2.23
CA ASP A 176 0.63 -6.86 -1.26
C ASP A 176 -0.20 -8.02 -1.79
N ALA A 177 -0.59 -8.01 -3.07
CA ALA A 177 -1.34 -9.09 -3.70
C ALA A 177 -0.55 -10.41 -3.71
N ASP A 178 0.72 -10.38 -4.14
CA ASP A 178 1.64 -11.53 -4.12
C ASP A 178 1.81 -12.10 -2.69
N SER A 179 2.03 -11.22 -1.70
CA SER A 179 2.13 -11.62 -0.29
C SER A 179 0.82 -12.23 0.21
N LYS A 180 -0.32 -11.63 -0.17
CA LYS A 180 -1.63 -12.03 0.32
C LYS A 180 -2.05 -13.38 -0.26
N ASP A 181 -1.89 -13.60 -1.57
CA ASP A 181 -2.22 -14.89 -2.18
C ASP A 181 -1.34 -16.00 -1.61
N THR A 182 -0.03 -15.77 -1.48
CA THR A 182 0.88 -16.73 -0.84
C THR A 182 0.47 -17.02 0.61
N ALA A 183 0.11 -15.98 1.38
CA ALA A 183 -0.33 -16.15 2.77
C ALA A 183 -1.70 -16.82 2.90
N ASP A 184 -2.62 -16.58 1.95
CA ASP A 184 -3.92 -17.24 1.88
C ASP A 184 -3.74 -18.74 1.55
N PHE A 185 -2.83 -19.08 0.62
CA PHE A 185 -2.53 -20.46 0.20
C PHE A 185 -1.76 -21.26 1.28
N CYS A 186 -0.76 -20.66 1.93
CA CYS A 186 0.04 -21.32 2.95
C CYS A 186 -0.61 -21.36 4.35
N ARG A 187 -1.85 -20.88 4.48
CA ARG A 187 -2.53 -20.73 5.76
C ARG A 187 -2.85 -22.08 6.41
N THR A 188 -2.65 -22.17 7.72
CA THR A 188 -3.02 -23.32 8.56
C THR A 188 -4.02 -23.01 9.68
N GLY A 189 -4.51 -21.76 9.76
CA GLY A 189 -5.45 -21.29 10.78
C GLY A 189 -6.56 -20.39 10.24
N GLU A 190 -7.26 -19.69 11.13
CA GLU A 190 -8.29 -18.73 10.73
C GLU A 190 -7.68 -17.40 10.26
N LEU A 191 -8.43 -16.67 9.43
CA LEU A 191 -8.08 -15.30 9.07
C LEU A 191 -8.18 -14.40 10.29
N SER A 192 -7.09 -13.70 10.62
CA SER A 192 -7.17 -12.59 11.56
C SER A 192 -8.24 -11.61 11.07
N ARG A 193 -9.10 -11.18 11.98
CA ARG A 193 -10.11 -10.16 11.65
C ARG A 193 -9.43 -8.84 11.28
N LYS A 194 -10.20 -7.94 10.67
CA LYS A 194 -9.75 -6.56 10.46
C LYS A 194 -9.95 -5.71 11.71
N LEU A 195 -9.13 -4.67 11.82
CA LEU A 195 -9.36 -3.58 12.78
C LEU A 195 -10.60 -2.78 12.38
N LYS A 196 -11.38 -2.34 13.38
CA LYS A 196 -12.69 -1.71 13.17
C LYS A 196 -12.72 -0.28 13.69
N ALA A 197 -13.53 0.55 13.04
CA ALA A 197 -13.85 1.89 13.51
C ALA A 197 -15.27 2.27 13.10
N ASP A 198 -16.01 2.86 14.04
CA ASP A 198 -17.23 3.60 13.76
C ASP A 198 -16.94 5.09 13.80
N PHE A 199 -16.67 5.70 12.65
CA PHE A 199 -16.36 7.12 12.57
C PHE A 199 -17.51 8.03 13.02
N LYS A 200 -18.76 7.58 12.94
CA LYS A 200 -19.91 8.38 13.41
C LYS A 200 -19.92 8.41 14.93
N THR A 201 -19.84 7.25 15.59
CA THR A 201 -19.75 7.20 17.06
C THR A 201 -18.49 7.89 17.58
N CYS A 202 -17.35 7.75 16.88
CA CYS A 202 -16.15 8.49 17.25
C CYS A 202 -16.33 10.01 17.13
N LEU A 203 -17.02 10.49 16.09
CA LEU A 203 -17.32 11.90 15.94
C LEU A 203 -18.24 12.41 17.07
N GLU A 204 -19.25 11.63 17.46
CA GLU A 204 -20.12 11.94 18.60
C GLU A 204 -19.31 12.07 19.90
N LYS A 205 -18.46 11.09 20.21
CA LYS A 205 -17.56 11.13 21.38
C LYS A 205 -16.61 12.34 21.35
N ALA A 206 -16.06 12.69 20.18
CA ALA A 206 -15.23 13.87 20.03
C ALA A 206 -16.02 15.17 20.31
N ASN A 207 -17.26 15.27 19.83
CA ASN A 207 -18.15 16.40 20.08
C ASN A 207 -18.53 16.51 21.56
N GLU A 208 -18.89 15.39 22.21
CA GLU A 208 -19.17 15.34 23.65
C GLU A 208 -17.97 15.82 24.45
N ARG A 209 -16.77 15.30 24.15
CA ARG A 209 -15.53 15.72 24.82
C ARG A 209 -15.28 17.22 24.64
N LEU A 210 -15.43 17.75 23.44
CA LEU A 210 -15.27 19.19 23.18
C LEU A 210 -16.32 20.04 23.89
N SER A 211 -17.57 19.58 23.97
CA SER A 211 -18.65 20.28 24.68
C SER A 211 -18.48 20.28 26.20
N SER A 212 -17.78 19.29 26.75
CA SER A 212 -17.52 19.18 28.20
C SER A 212 -16.57 20.25 28.75
N PHE A 213 -15.84 20.96 27.88
CA PHE A 213 -14.93 22.01 28.33
C PHE A 213 -15.67 23.26 28.79
N THR A 214 -15.35 23.71 29.99
CA THR A 214 -15.87 24.97 30.53
C THR A 214 -15.21 26.18 29.86
N CYS A 215 -16.04 27.12 29.40
CA CYS A 215 -15.63 28.36 28.75
C CYS A 215 -15.94 29.58 29.62
N VAL A 216 -15.16 29.74 30.69
CA VAL A 216 -15.35 30.81 31.68
C VAL A 216 -14.43 31.99 31.40
N THR A 217 -13.14 31.73 31.18
CA THR A 217 -12.12 32.78 30.99
C THR A 217 -12.10 33.29 29.54
N GLU A 218 -11.62 34.52 29.34
CA GLU A 218 -11.46 35.09 27.98
C GLU A 218 -10.56 34.24 27.09
N LEU A 219 -9.53 33.60 27.66
CA LEU A 219 -8.70 32.63 26.95
C LEU A 219 -9.50 31.41 26.48
N GLN A 220 -10.35 30.85 27.35
CA GLN A 220 -11.18 29.69 26.99
C GLN A 220 -12.24 30.05 25.94
N LYS A 221 -12.83 31.24 26.02
CA LYS A 221 -13.77 31.76 25.01
C LYS A 221 -13.08 31.95 23.67
N THR A 222 -11.89 32.57 23.67
CA THR A 222 -11.08 32.76 22.46
C THR A 222 -10.72 31.42 21.81
N ARG A 223 -10.32 30.43 22.63
CA ARG A 223 -10.01 29.07 22.15
C ARG A 223 -11.23 28.42 21.49
N SER A 224 -12.39 28.51 22.13
CA SER A 224 -13.66 27.98 21.61
C SER A 224 -14.04 28.65 20.27
N LEU A 225 -13.90 29.98 20.19
CA LEU A 225 -14.13 30.73 18.96
C LEU A 225 -13.23 30.25 17.80
N LEU A 226 -11.92 30.11 18.05
CA LEU A 226 -10.97 29.63 17.03
C LEU A 226 -11.29 28.19 16.58
N GLN A 227 -11.64 27.31 17.51
CA GLN A 227 -12.03 25.94 17.20
C GLN A 227 -13.31 25.89 16.35
N ASN A 228 -14.33 26.67 16.71
CA ASN A 228 -15.58 26.73 15.96
C ASN A 228 -15.38 27.24 14.53
N GLN A 229 -14.56 28.28 14.33
CA GLN A 229 -14.18 28.74 13.00
C GLN A 229 -13.52 27.63 12.17
N ALA A 230 -12.62 26.86 12.77
CA ALA A 230 -11.96 25.75 12.09
C ALA A 230 -12.97 24.63 11.71
N PHE A 231 -13.92 24.33 12.59
CA PHE A 231 -14.95 23.32 12.33
C PHE A 231 -15.92 23.75 11.21
N GLU A 232 -16.36 25.00 11.21
CA GLU A 232 -17.21 25.55 10.16
C GLU A 232 -16.51 25.47 8.79
N LYS A 233 -15.26 25.95 8.72
CA LYS A 233 -14.47 25.92 7.48
C LYS A 233 -14.11 24.51 7.02
N SER A 234 -14.01 23.53 7.92
CA SER A 234 -13.73 22.15 7.52
C SER A 234 -14.85 21.52 6.67
N ARG A 235 -16.04 22.12 6.65
CA ARG A 235 -17.16 21.66 5.80
C ARG A 235 -17.03 22.11 4.35
N GLU A 236 -16.24 23.15 4.10
CA GLU A 236 -15.91 23.60 2.74
C GLU A 236 -14.97 22.58 2.08
N ASP A 237 -15.14 22.38 0.76
CA ASP A 237 -14.29 21.46 0.02
C ASP A 237 -12.97 22.13 -0.40
N GLY A 238 -11.87 21.43 -0.15
CA GLY A 238 -10.53 21.82 -0.52
C GLY A 238 -9.63 20.61 -0.65
N GLU A 239 -8.54 20.76 -1.38
CA GLU A 239 -7.53 19.71 -1.58
C GLU A 239 -6.61 19.60 -0.36
N ILE A 240 -6.23 20.74 0.24
CA ILE A 240 -5.37 20.85 1.41
C ILE A 240 -5.99 21.81 2.41
N TYR A 241 -6.07 21.39 3.68
CA TYR A 241 -6.59 22.18 4.79
C TYR A 241 -5.44 22.55 5.73
N LEU A 242 -5.31 23.84 6.06
CA LEU A 242 -4.29 24.33 6.99
C LEU A 242 -4.93 24.80 8.31
N LEU A 243 -4.68 24.05 9.38
CA LEU A 243 -5.12 24.44 10.74
C LEU A 243 -4.01 25.24 11.45
N ASN A 244 -4.05 26.57 11.30
CA ASN A 244 -3.11 27.46 11.97
C ASN A 244 -3.67 27.96 13.32
N MET A 245 -3.26 27.32 14.42
CA MET A 245 -3.64 27.72 15.78
C MET A 245 -2.40 27.80 16.71
N PRO A 246 -2.38 28.70 17.71
CA PRO A 246 -1.32 28.75 18.71
C PRO A 246 -1.20 27.45 19.53
N THR A 247 -0.01 27.19 20.09
CA THR A 247 0.19 26.09 21.05
C THR A 247 -0.73 26.23 22.25
N GLY A 248 -1.22 25.11 22.79
CA GLY A 248 -2.20 25.12 23.90
C GLY A 248 -3.65 25.38 23.47
N SER A 249 -3.92 25.71 22.20
CA SER A 249 -5.29 25.96 21.70
C SER A 249 -6.13 24.70 21.46
N GLY A 250 -5.66 23.52 21.88
CA GLY A 250 -6.40 22.26 21.74
C GLY A 250 -6.38 21.66 20.32
N LYS A 251 -5.28 21.85 19.58
CA LYS A 251 -5.12 21.36 18.19
C LYS A 251 -5.36 19.86 18.04
N THR A 252 -4.94 19.04 18.99
CA THR A 252 -5.06 17.57 18.91
C THR A 252 -6.50 17.08 18.83
N LEU A 253 -7.40 17.62 19.69
CA LEU A 253 -8.82 17.26 19.64
C LEU A 253 -9.53 17.91 18.44
N ALA A 254 -9.13 19.13 18.08
CA ALA A 254 -9.69 19.82 16.93
C ALA A 254 -9.34 19.09 15.61
N SER A 255 -8.10 18.64 15.45
CA SER A 255 -7.64 17.95 14.23
C SER A 255 -8.33 16.61 14.03
N VAL A 256 -8.47 15.79 15.08
CA VAL A 256 -9.15 14.49 14.96
C VAL A 256 -10.64 14.66 14.71
N LYS A 257 -11.29 15.65 15.34
CA LYS A 257 -12.71 15.96 15.09
C LYS A 257 -12.93 16.38 13.63
N ILE A 258 -12.09 17.27 13.10
CA ILE A 258 -12.12 17.68 11.68
C ILE A 258 -11.91 16.47 10.76
N ALA A 259 -10.94 15.60 11.06
CA ALA A 259 -10.68 14.40 10.27
C ALA A 259 -11.90 13.45 10.25
N LEU A 260 -12.54 13.26 11.40
CA LEU A 260 -13.76 12.45 11.53
C LEU A 260 -14.96 13.09 10.80
N GLU A 261 -15.17 14.41 10.93
CA GLU A 261 -16.22 15.13 10.19
C GLU A 261 -16.04 14.95 8.68
N ARG A 262 -14.81 15.11 8.17
CA ARG A 262 -14.49 14.89 6.76
C ARG A 262 -14.67 13.44 6.34
N ALA A 263 -14.24 12.49 7.18
CA ALA A 263 -14.36 11.07 6.87
C ALA A 263 -15.81 10.63 6.76
N VAL A 264 -16.68 11.10 7.66
CA VAL A 264 -18.13 10.83 7.59
C VAL A 264 -18.77 11.57 6.41
N LEU A 265 -18.44 12.84 6.18
CA LEU A 265 -19.03 13.66 5.12
C LEU A 265 -18.69 13.16 3.70
N LYS A 266 -17.48 12.62 3.53
CA LYS A 266 -16.94 12.19 2.21
C LYS A 266 -16.78 10.68 2.09
N ASP A 267 -17.37 9.92 3.00
CA ASP A 267 -17.31 8.46 3.04
C ASP A 267 -15.87 7.92 2.90
N LYS A 268 -14.93 8.54 3.63
CA LYS A 268 -13.54 8.12 3.60
C LYS A 268 -13.38 6.85 4.44
N LYS A 269 -12.66 5.89 3.87
CA LYS A 269 -12.38 4.59 4.50
C LYS A 269 -11.34 4.67 5.62
N ARG A 270 -10.47 5.69 5.58
CA ARG A 270 -9.25 5.72 6.40
C ARG A 270 -8.85 7.13 6.82
N ILE A 271 -8.32 7.23 8.04
CA ILE A 271 -7.62 8.40 8.58
C ILE A 271 -6.20 7.98 8.96
N ILE A 272 -5.20 8.69 8.43
CA ILE A 272 -3.78 8.51 8.78
C ILE A 272 -3.33 9.76 9.55
N TYR A 273 -3.09 9.61 10.84
CA TYR A 273 -2.64 10.67 11.74
C TYR A 273 -1.12 10.64 11.85
N ILE A 274 -0.46 11.63 11.23
CA ILE A 274 1.00 11.70 11.11
C ILE A 274 1.56 12.64 12.18
N ILE A 275 2.47 12.12 13.01
CA ILE A 275 3.10 12.86 14.11
C ILE A 275 4.57 13.14 13.76
N PRO A 276 5.06 14.38 13.94
CA PRO A 276 6.43 14.74 13.55
C PRO A 276 7.51 14.13 14.45
N TYR A 277 7.21 13.85 15.71
CA TYR A 277 8.18 13.38 16.70
C TYR A 277 7.71 12.13 17.44
N ASN A 278 8.62 11.18 17.64
CA ASN A 278 8.37 9.94 18.37
C ASN A 278 8.01 10.18 19.85
N SER A 279 8.35 11.32 20.45
CA SER A 279 8.06 11.60 21.86
C SER A 279 6.60 11.94 22.14
N ILE A 280 5.81 12.30 21.13
CA ILE A 280 4.42 12.80 21.30
C ILE A 280 3.39 11.75 20.87
N ILE A 281 3.83 10.71 20.16
CA ILE A 281 2.96 9.67 19.61
C ILE A 281 2.29 8.81 20.68
N GLU A 282 3.00 8.47 21.76
CA GLU A 282 2.45 7.70 22.89
C GLU A 282 1.34 8.49 23.56
N GLN A 283 1.61 9.75 23.93
CA GLN A 283 0.62 10.64 24.51
C GLN A 283 -0.59 10.84 23.59
N THR A 284 -0.38 10.98 22.27
CA THR A 284 -1.49 11.17 21.32
C THR A 284 -2.32 9.90 21.16
N ALA A 285 -1.66 8.73 21.11
CA ALA A 285 -2.34 7.45 21.06
C ALA A 285 -3.19 7.23 22.32
N GLU A 286 -2.64 7.45 23.51
CA GLU A 286 -3.38 7.37 24.77
C GLU A 286 -4.60 8.29 24.81
N VAL A 287 -4.45 9.54 24.33
CA VAL A 287 -5.57 10.49 24.25
C VAL A 287 -6.68 9.95 23.33
N PHE A 288 -6.33 9.36 22.18
CA PHE A 288 -7.32 8.82 21.24
C PHE A 288 -7.91 7.49 21.72
N GLU A 289 -7.11 6.59 22.29
CA GLU A 289 -7.59 5.34 22.89
C GLU A 289 -8.58 5.64 24.02
N SER A 290 -8.26 6.59 24.90
CA SER A 290 -9.16 7.05 25.96
C SER A 290 -10.42 7.71 25.41
N LEU A 291 -10.31 8.52 24.36
CA LEU A 291 -11.44 9.23 23.77
C LEU A 291 -12.41 8.29 23.04
N PHE A 292 -11.89 7.32 22.29
CA PHE A 292 -12.70 6.50 21.39
C PHE A 292 -13.01 5.10 21.91
N GLY A 293 -12.49 4.72 23.08
CA GLY A 293 -12.57 3.39 23.69
C GLY A 293 -13.81 2.58 23.32
N GLY A 294 -13.58 1.43 22.67
CA GLY A 294 -14.63 0.51 22.20
C GLY A 294 -15.31 0.86 20.87
N SER A 295 -15.10 2.06 20.32
CA SER A 295 -15.67 2.48 19.01
C SER A 295 -14.66 2.49 17.88
N MET A 296 -13.37 2.45 18.19
CA MET A 296 -12.29 2.44 17.21
C MET A 296 -11.04 1.76 17.75
N GLU A 297 -10.46 0.93 16.89
CA GLU A 297 -9.18 0.28 17.10
C GLU A 297 -8.10 1.02 16.32
N ILE A 298 -7.03 1.38 17.01
CA ILE A 298 -6.00 2.28 16.50
C ILE A 298 -4.79 1.47 16.06
N LEU A 299 -4.49 1.46 14.76
CA LEU A 299 -3.23 0.92 14.27
C LEU A 299 -2.10 1.92 14.54
N ARG A 300 -1.30 1.66 15.57
CA ARG A 300 -0.04 2.37 15.82
C ARG A 300 1.08 1.75 14.99
N HIS A 301 1.81 2.56 14.23
CA HIS A 301 2.97 2.10 13.47
C HIS A 301 4.15 3.08 13.58
N GLN A 302 5.21 2.65 14.25
CA GLN A 302 6.44 3.40 14.44
C GLN A 302 7.58 2.44 14.75
N SER A 303 8.82 2.87 14.46
CA SER A 303 10.01 2.01 14.61
C SER A 303 10.25 1.48 16.03
N THR A 304 9.75 2.16 17.06
CA THR A 304 9.96 1.81 18.47
C THR A 304 8.79 1.04 19.09
N PHE A 305 7.79 0.64 18.30
CA PHE A 305 6.59 -0.02 18.81
C PHE A 305 6.41 -1.40 18.18
N SER A 306 6.28 -2.42 19.03
CA SER A 306 6.02 -3.79 18.63
C SER A 306 4.77 -4.31 19.34
N TYR A 307 3.86 -4.95 18.58
CA TYR A 307 2.71 -5.65 19.13
C TYR A 307 3.08 -7.01 19.76
N GLU A 308 4.31 -7.48 19.55
CA GLU A 308 4.84 -8.68 20.21
C GLU A 308 5.17 -8.42 21.67
N ASP A 309 5.72 -7.23 21.96
CA ASP A 309 6.14 -6.83 23.31
C ASP A 309 4.97 -6.29 24.16
N GLN A 310 3.79 -6.10 23.57
CA GLN A 310 2.62 -5.61 24.30
C GLN A 310 1.95 -6.74 25.10
N GLU A 311 1.89 -6.58 26.42
CA GLU A 311 1.09 -7.46 27.30
C GLU A 311 -0.37 -7.01 27.41
N ASN A 312 -0.67 -5.77 27.00
CA ASN A 312 -2.00 -5.17 27.10
C ASN A 312 -2.81 -5.36 25.80
N GLY A 313 -4.11 -5.64 25.96
CA GLY A 313 -5.07 -5.84 24.87
C GLY A 313 -5.38 -7.33 24.60
N SER A 314 -6.50 -7.60 23.93
CA SER A 314 -6.87 -8.98 23.56
C SER A 314 -5.89 -9.55 22.51
N GLU A 315 -5.60 -10.85 22.59
CA GLU A 315 -4.78 -11.58 21.61
C GLU A 315 -5.26 -11.35 20.17
N ASP A 316 -6.57 -11.43 19.96
CA ASP A 316 -7.23 -11.17 18.67
C ASP A 316 -6.92 -9.77 18.09
N TYR A 317 -6.92 -8.72 18.92
CA TYR A 317 -6.52 -7.37 18.49
C TYR A 317 -5.03 -7.32 18.08
N ARG A 318 -4.15 -7.98 18.84
CA ARG A 318 -2.72 -7.98 18.56
C ARG A 318 -2.41 -8.68 17.24
N GLU A 319 -3.06 -9.79 16.95
CA GLU A 319 -2.93 -10.50 15.66
C GLU A 319 -3.45 -9.66 14.50
N ALA A 320 -4.64 -9.09 14.63
CA ALA A 320 -5.21 -8.18 13.63
C ALA A 320 -4.28 -6.98 13.35
N ALA A 321 -3.72 -6.38 14.41
CA ALA A 321 -2.81 -5.25 14.27
C ALA A 321 -1.47 -5.63 13.64
N LYS A 322 -0.90 -6.80 13.99
CA LYS A 322 0.33 -7.32 13.36
C LYS A 322 0.15 -7.48 11.85
N SER A 323 -0.97 -8.08 11.43
CA SER A 323 -1.29 -8.20 10.00
C SER A 323 -1.46 -6.84 9.34
N ALA A 324 -2.21 -5.92 9.97
CA ALA A 324 -2.47 -4.59 9.42
C ALA A 324 -1.23 -3.67 9.38
N VAL A 325 -0.20 -3.89 10.19
CA VAL A 325 1.07 -3.12 10.11
C VAL A 325 1.77 -3.34 8.77
N GLU A 326 1.66 -4.52 8.18
CA GLU A 326 2.37 -4.86 6.95
C GLU A 326 1.90 -4.02 5.76
N ASN A 327 0.58 -3.81 5.64
CA ASN A 327 -0.05 -3.19 4.49
C ASN A 327 -0.96 -1.99 4.82
N TRP A 328 -1.04 -1.57 6.08
CA TRP A 328 -1.92 -0.47 6.53
C TRP A 328 -3.41 -0.71 6.28
N ASP A 329 -3.86 -1.97 6.30
CA ASP A 329 -5.28 -2.32 6.24
C ASP A 329 -6.01 -2.07 7.58
N ALA A 330 -6.08 -0.80 7.99
CA ALA A 330 -6.80 -0.35 9.18
C ALA A 330 -7.49 1.00 8.94
N PRO A 331 -8.66 1.24 9.54
CA PRO A 331 -9.42 2.48 9.34
C PRO A 331 -8.77 3.71 10.00
N PHE A 332 -8.09 3.55 11.14
CA PHE A 332 -7.41 4.66 11.81
C PHE A 332 -5.98 4.29 12.16
N ILE A 333 -5.03 5.04 11.61
CA ILE A 333 -3.60 4.78 11.73
C ILE A 333 -2.94 5.97 12.42
N ILE A 334 -2.13 5.72 13.44
CA ILE A 334 -1.22 6.71 14.00
C ILE A 334 0.20 6.30 13.64
N THR A 335 0.93 7.20 13.00
CA THR A 335 2.28 6.94 12.50
C THR A 335 3.18 8.16 12.64
N THR A 336 4.48 7.96 12.50
CA THR A 336 5.45 9.05 12.44
C THR A 336 5.59 9.59 11.03
N ALA A 337 6.07 10.82 10.87
CA ALA A 337 6.38 11.41 9.57
C ALA A 337 7.41 10.56 8.79
N VAL A 338 8.44 10.06 9.47
CA VAL A 338 9.45 9.17 8.89
C VAL A 338 8.78 7.92 8.32
N GLN A 339 7.96 7.24 9.13
CA GLN A 339 7.30 6.00 8.70
C GLN A 339 6.30 6.24 7.56
N PHE A 340 5.61 7.38 7.55
CA PHE A 340 4.74 7.77 6.45
C PHE A 340 5.52 7.98 5.15
N PHE A 341 6.57 8.81 5.17
CA PHE A 341 7.35 9.06 3.97
C PHE A 341 8.10 7.83 3.47
N GLU A 342 8.55 6.94 4.36
CA GLU A 342 9.11 5.66 3.95
C GLU A 342 8.11 4.77 3.22
N SER A 343 6.83 4.85 3.60
CA SER A 343 5.74 4.08 2.98
C SER A 343 5.34 4.61 1.60
N VAL A 344 5.67 5.88 1.29
CA VAL A 344 5.33 6.55 0.02
C VAL A 344 6.53 6.70 -0.91
N TYR A 345 7.72 6.99 -0.38
CA TYR A 345 8.93 7.31 -1.15
C TYR A 345 10.01 6.24 -1.11
N GLY A 346 9.83 5.19 -0.31
CA GLY A 346 10.73 4.05 -0.28
C GLY A 346 10.83 3.34 -1.64
N ASN A 347 11.73 2.37 -1.71
CA ASN A 347 11.87 1.46 -2.86
C ASN A 347 11.84 0.00 -2.44
N LYS A 348 11.66 -0.31 -1.15
CA LYS A 348 11.68 -1.68 -0.61
C LYS A 348 10.27 -2.24 -0.50
N ARG A 349 10.13 -3.54 -0.81
CA ARG A 349 8.87 -4.33 -0.74
C ARG A 349 8.06 -4.03 0.52
N GLY A 350 8.62 -4.30 1.71
CA GLY A 350 7.91 -4.12 2.98
C GLY A 350 7.55 -2.67 3.34
N LYS A 351 8.29 -1.69 2.81
CA LYS A 351 7.97 -0.27 3.01
C LYS A 351 6.80 0.14 2.11
N LEU A 352 6.86 -0.20 0.82
CA LEU A 352 5.85 0.20 -0.16
C LEU A 352 4.55 -0.59 -0.12
N ARG A 353 4.49 -1.76 0.54
CA ARG A 353 3.27 -2.60 0.65
C ARG A 353 2.04 -1.88 1.23
N LYS A 354 2.20 -0.67 1.77
CA LYS A 354 1.17 0.12 2.46
C LYS A 354 0.45 1.14 1.56
N MET A 355 1.09 1.61 0.49
CA MET A 355 0.67 2.80 -0.26
C MET A 355 -0.69 2.65 -0.98
N HIS A 356 -1.07 1.45 -1.39
CA HIS A 356 -2.34 1.23 -2.11
C HIS A 356 -3.58 1.28 -1.22
N ASN A 357 -3.40 1.13 0.10
CA ASN A 357 -4.43 1.29 1.12
C ASN A 357 -4.52 2.78 1.50
#